data_AF-A0A2V9CFY3-F1
#
_entry.id   AF-A0A2V9CFY3-F1
#
_cell.length_a   1.000
_cell.length_b   1.000
_cell.length_c   1.000
_cell.angle_alpha   90.00
_cell.angle_beta   90.00
_cell.angle_gamma   90.00
#
_symmetry.space_group_name_H-M   'P 1'
#
loop_
_entity.id
_entity.type
_entity.pdbx_description
1 polymer ?
#
loop_
_entity_poly.entity_id
_entity_poly.type
_entity_poly.pdbx_seq_one_letter_code
_entity_poly.pdbx_strand_id
1 'polypeptide(L)'
;MERTFRDSDILARLGGDEFAVLALEASSQYQEVILDRLETNLEKSSASESRYELWLSVGVGRFDPRRPVSLGELMAQADQAMYEQKGKRAGFLGNQA
;
A
#
# COMPACT_ATOMS: atom_id res chain seq x y z
N MET A 1 8.10 6.93 0.03
CA MET A 1 7.85 5.82 -0.91
C MET A 1 9.15 5.13 -1.36
N GLU A 2 10.08 5.81 -2.03
CA GLU A 2 11.29 5.17 -2.63
C GLU A 2 12.16 4.39 -1.64
N ARG A 3 12.33 4.87 -0.39
CA ARG A 3 13.14 4.18 0.64
C ARG A 3 12.52 2.86 1.16
N THR A 4 11.28 2.57 0.79
CA THR A 4 10.52 1.40 1.27
C THR A 4 10.67 0.18 0.37
N PHE A 5 10.95 0.37 -0.92
CA PHE A 5 10.92 -0.70 -1.92
C PHE A 5 12.34 -1.04 -2.41
N ARG A 6 12.48 -2.17 -3.09
CA ARG A 6 13.76 -2.56 -3.73
C ARG A 6 13.88 -1.90 -5.09
N ASP A 7 15.11 -1.81 -5.59
CA ASP A 7 15.39 -1.32 -6.95
C ASP A 7 14.73 -2.19 -8.04
N SER A 8 14.42 -3.45 -7.73
CA SER A 8 13.70 -4.38 -8.61
C SER A 8 12.19 -4.14 -8.64
N ASP A 9 11.64 -3.44 -7.66
CA ASP A 9 10.20 -3.20 -7.58
C ASP A 9 9.82 -2.02 -8.50
N ILE A 10 8.69 -2.12 -9.17
CA ILE A 10 8.22 -1.06 -10.07
C ILE A 10 7.26 -0.16 -9.28
N LEU A 11 7.63 1.12 -9.13
CA LEU A 11 6.81 2.14 -8.50
C LEU A 11 6.16 3.00 -9.59
N ALA A 12 4.86 3.21 -9.49
CA ALA A 12 4.10 4.06 -10.41
C ALA A 12 3.17 5.01 -9.63
N ARG A 13 3.04 6.24 -10.12
CA ARG A 13 1.98 7.16 -9.71
C ARG A 13 0.84 7.04 -10.73
N LEU A 14 -0.34 6.67 -10.26
CA LEU A 14 -1.50 6.49 -11.14
C LEU A 14 -2.18 7.82 -11.44
N GLY A 15 -2.22 8.71 -10.45
CA GLY A 15 -2.83 10.04 -10.53
C GLY A 15 -3.01 10.61 -9.12
N GLY A 16 -3.14 11.94 -8.97
CA GLY A 16 -3.41 12.54 -7.66
C GLY A 16 -2.43 12.07 -6.57
N ASP A 17 -2.96 11.53 -5.47
CA ASP A 17 -2.27 10.90 -4.35
C ASP A 17 -2.22 9.35 -4.44
N GLU A 18 -2.59 8.78 -5.58
CA GLU A 18 -2.65 7.33 -5.81
C GLU A 18 -1.34 6.78 -6.38
N PHE A 19 -0.85 5.73 -5.73
CA PHE A 19 0.39 5.05 -6.09
C PHE A 19 0.15 3.54 -6.18
N ALA A 20 0.83 2.90 -7.13
CA ALA A 20 0.88 1.45 -7.27
C ALA A 20 2.33 0.98 -7.17
N VAL A 21 2.52 -0.19 -6.54
CA VAL A 21 3.82 -0.85 -6.51
C VAL A 21 3.67 -2.30 -6.93
N LEU A 22 4.44 -2.68 -7.94
CA LEU A 22 4.57 -4.07 -8.37
C LEU A 22 5.85 -4.64 -7.76
N ALA A 23 5.68 -5.43 -6.70
CA ALA A 23 6.77 -6.11 -6.03
C ALA A 23 7.17 -7.38 -6.79
N LEU A 24 8.41 -7.43 -7.27
CA LEU A 24 8.94 -8.61 -7.96
C LEU A 24 9.53 -9.58 -6.92
N GLU A 25 9.28 -10.87 -7.09
CA GLU A 25 9.75 -11.94 -6.18
C GLU A 25 9.21 -11.84 -4.73
N ALA A 26 7.96 -11.40 -4.58
CA ALA A 26 7.30 -11.36 -3.28
C ALA A 26 6.91 -12.77 -2.80
N SER A 27 7.69 -13.34 -1.87
CA SER A 27 7.22 -14.47 -1.07
C SER A 27 6.02 -14.05 -0.21
N SER A 28 5.26 -15.00 0.35
CA SER A 28 4.11 -14.65 1.22
C SER A 28 4.48 -13.78 2.41
N GLN A 29 5.70 -13.90 2.92
CA GLN A 29 6.23 -13.11 4.04
C GLN A 29 6.63 -11.69 3.62
N TYR A 30 6.73 -11.44 2.32
CA TYR A 30 7.22 -10.18 1.80
C TYR A 30 6.19 -9.04 1.89
N GLN A 31 4.89 -9.39 1.89
CA GLN A 31 3.81 -8.42 2.05
C GLN A 31 3.88 -7.70 3.40
N GLU A 32 3.95 -8.45 4.51
CA GLU A 32 4.00 -7.88 5.87
C GLU A 32 5.24 -7.00 6.04
N VAL A 33 6.40 -7.46 5.57
CA VAL A 33 7.66 -6.70 5.64
C VAL A 33 7.57 -5.37 4.87
N ILE A 34 6.93 -5.36 3.69
CA ILE A 34 6.73 -4.12 2.94
C ILE A 34 5.81 -3.16 3.72
N LEU A 35 4.70 -3.67 4.25
CA LEU A 35 3.73 -2.86 4.98
C LEU A 35 4.35 -2.23 6.23
N ASP A 36 5.09 -3.01 7.03
CA ASP A 36 5.78 -2.52 8.23
C ASP A 36 6.82 -1.45 7.88
N ARG A 37 7.61 -1.65 6.80
CA ARG A 37 8.57 -0.66 6.34
C ARG A 37 7.89 0.62 5.84
N LEU A 38 6.73 0.48 5.20
CA LEU A 38 5.95 1.62 4.72
C LEU A 38 5.45 2.46 5.90
N GLU A 39 4.84 1.81 6.89
CA GLU A 39 4.33 2.46 8.11
C GLU A 39 5.45 3.16 8.88
N THR A 40 6.56 2.45 9.15
CA THR A 40 7.74 3.01 9.83
C THR A 40 8.29 4.26 9.11
N ASN A 41 8.32 4.25 7.77
CA ASN A 41 8.83 5.38 7.00
C ASN A 41 7.86 6.55 6.96
N LEU A 42 6.54 6.29 6.97
CA LEU A 42 5.52 7.34 7.10
C LEU A 42 5.60 8.04 8.45
N GLU A 43 5.70 7.28 9.54
CA GLU A 43 5.84 7.83 10.90
C GLU A 43 7.06 8.75 11.00
N LYS A 44 8.21 8.31 10.48
CA LYS A 44 9.44 9.12 10.43
C LYS A 44 9.26 10.39 9.61
N SER A 45 8.56 10.31 8.47
CA SER A 45 8.31 11.47 7.61
C SER A 45 7.40 12.47 8.32
N SER A 46 6.30 12.01 8.91
CA SER A 46 5.34 12.83 9.67
C SER A 46 6.00 13.52 10.89
N ALA A 47 6.93 12.83 11.56
CA ALA A 47 7.68 13.39 12.68
C ALA A 47 8.70 14.48 12.25
N SER A 48 9.18 14.44 11.00
CA SER A 48 10.23 15.35 10.50
C SER A 48 9.72 16.65 9.85
N GLU A 49 8.52 16.64 9.25
CA GLU A 49 7.95 17.81 8.52
C GLU A 49 6.78 18.49 9.27
N SER A 50 6.63 18.17 10.56
CA SER A 50 5.56 18.52 11.50
C SER A 50 4.65 19.71 11.15
N ARG A 51 3.49 19.40 10.56
CA ARG A 51 2.21 20.13 10.73
C ARG A 51 0.98 19.23 10.53
N TYR A 52 1.13 18.10 9.86
CA TYR A 52 0.02 17.19 9.54
C TYR A 52 0.45 15.73 9.75
N GLU A 53 -0.47 14.94 10.27
CA GLU A 53 -0.32 13.49 10.35
C GLU A 53 -0.79 12.86 9.04
N LEU A 54 0.11 12.17 8.34
CA LEU A 54 -0.19 11.51 7.08
C LEU A 54 -0.57 10.05 7.32
N TRP A 55 -1.59 9.60 6.61
CA TRP A 55 -2.06 8.23 6.63
C TRP A 55 -2.15 7.68 5.21
N LEU A 56 -1.86 6.38 5.05
CA LEU A 56 -2.08 5.67 3.80
C LEU A 56 -3.16 4.60 3.98
N SER A 57 -3.96 4.40 2.94
CA SER A 57 -4.73 3.17 2.75
C SER A 57 -4.01 2.34 1.70
N VAL A 58 -3.79 1.06 1.98
CA VAL A 58 -3.01 0.13 1.18
C VAL A 58 -3.81 -1.15 1.01
N GLY A 59 -3.99 -1.55 -0.24
CA GLY A 59 -4.53 -2.85 -0.59
C GLY A 59 -3.53 -3.65 -1.41
N VAL A 60 -3.60 -4.97 -1.28
CA VAL A 60 -2.62 -5.88 -1.89
C VAL A 60 -3.35 -6.93 -2.72
N GLY A 61 -3.02 -6.98 -4.01
CA GLY A 61 -3.39 -8.07 -4.90
C GLY A 61 -2.22 -9.05 -5.02
N ARG A 62 -2.50 -10.36 -4.97
CA ARG A 62 -1.45 -11.39 -5.07
C ARG A 62 -1.64 -12.24 -6.33
N PHE A 63 -0.59 -12.29 -7.14
CA PHE A 63 -0.55 -13.17 -8.30
C PHE A 63 -0.30 -14.62 -7.87
N ASP A 64 -1.20 -15.55 -8.23
CA ASP A 64 -1.00 -17.00 -8.09
C ASP A 64 -0.64 -17.59 -9.47
N PRO A 65 0.58 -18.10 -9.67
CA PRO A 65 0.98 -18.73 -10.93
C PRO A 65 0.12 -19.93 -11.34
N ARG A 66 -0.56 -20.58 -10.40
CA ARG A 66 -1.45 -21.72 -10.66
C ARG A 66 -2.84 -21.29 -11.12
N ARG A 67 -3.18 -20.01 -10.91
CA ARG A 67 -4.45 -19.39 -11.29
C ARG A 67 -4.16 -17.99 -11.83
N PRO A 68 -3.52 -17.89 -13.00
CA PRO A 68 -3.10 -16.61 -13.55
C PRO A 68 -4.32 -15.74 -13.82
N VAL A 69 -4.21 -14.47 -13.46
CA VAL A 69 -5.19 -13.41 -13.75
C VAL A 69 -4.50 -12.31 -14.53
N SER A 70 -5.28 -11.49 -15.22
CA SER A 70 -4.75 -10.30 -15.89
C SER A 70 -4.22 -9.28 -14.87
N LEU A 71 -3.33 -8.40 -15.32
CA LEU A 71 -2.87 -7.27 -14.49
C LEU A 71 -4.04 -6.41 -14.02
N GLY A 72 -5.04 -6.18 -14.88
CA GLY A 72 -6.23 -5.41 -14.52
C GLY A 72 -7.03 -6.05 -13.38
N GLU A 73 -7.21 -7.36 -13.40
CA GLU A 73 -7.86 -8.08 -12.29
C GLU A 73 -7.03 -8.03 -11.01
N LEU A 74 -5.70 -8.14 -11.10
CA LEU A 74 -4.81 -8.03 -9.94
C LEU A 74 -4.87 -6.62 -9.32
N MET A 75 -4.93 -5.58 -10.15
CA MET A 75 -5.12 -4.20 -9.71
C MET A 75 -6.49 -4.02 -9.06
N ALA A 76 -7.56 -4.58 -9.64
CA ALA A 76 -8.90 -4.51 -9.05
C ALA A 76 -8.99 -5.20 -7.68
N GLN A 77 -8.28 -6.31 -7.48
CA GLN A 77 -8.18 -6.95 -6.16
C GLN A 77 -7.47 -6.05 -5.14
N ALA A 78 -6.35 -5.43 -5.54
CA ALA A 78 -5.63 -4.50 -4.68
C ALA A 78 -6.48 -3.29 -4.31
N ASP A 79 -7.20 -2.71 -5.27
CA ASP A 79 -8.09 -1.57 -5.06
C ASP A 79 -9.25 -1.91 -4.11
N GLN A 80 -9.91 -3.05 -4.33
CA GLN A 80 -10.96 -3.53 -3.44
C GLN A 80 -10.48 -3.72 -2.00
N ALA A 81 -9.30 -4.33 -1.82
CA ALA A 81 -8.70 -4.49 -0.48
C ALA A 81 -8.34 -3.14 0.17
N MET A 82 -7.88 -2.17 -0.61
CA MET A 82 -7.60 -0.81 -0.14
C MET A 82 -8.90 -0.13 0.32
N TYR A 83 -9.97 -0.24 -0.48
CA TYR A 83 -11.27 0.34 -0.17
C TYR A 83 -11.84 -0.22 1.14
N GLU A 84 -11.73 -1.53 1.35
CA GLU A 84 -12.14 -2.19 2.61
C GLU A 84 -11.34 -1.68 3.81
N GLN A 85 -10.03 -1.47 3.64
CA GLN A 85 -9.19 -0.91 4.69
C GLN A 85 -9.56 0.55 4.98
N LYS A 86 -9.78 1.36 3.93
CA LYS A 86 -10.20 2.76 4.02
C LYS A 86 -11.53 2.89 4.75
N GLY A 87 -12.51 2.04 4.43
CA GLY A 87 -13.81 2.01 5.09
C GLY A 87 -13.72 1.72 6.59
N LYS A 88 -12.91 0.73 6.98
CA LYS A 88 -12.64 0.41 8.40
C LYS A 88 -11.99 1.58 9.14
N ARG A 89 -11.08 2.31 8.49
CA ARG A 89 -10.33 3.41 9.10
C ARG A 89 -11.11 4.73 9.17
N ALA A 90 -11.92 5.04 8.16
CA ALA A 90 -12.82 6.19 8.19
C ALA A 90 -13.85 6.08 9.34
N GLY A 91 -14.35 4.87 9.59
CA GLY A 91 -15.20 4.59 10.77
C GLY A 91 -14.47 4.76 12.11
N PHE A 92 -13.17 4.48 12.15
CA PHE A 92 -12.34 4.67 13.35
C PHE A 92 -12.02 6.15 13.63
N LEU A 93 -11.72 6.94 12.59
CA LEU A 93 -11.47 8.38 12.72
C LEU A 93 -12.75 9.18 13.03
N GLY A 94 -13.91 8.74 12.52
CA GLY A 94 -15.20 9.36 12.84
C GLY A 94 -15.70 9.11 14.27
N ASN A 95 -15.13 8.13 14.98
CA ASN A 95 -15.47 7.80 16.37
C ASN A 95 -14.53 8.45 17.40
N GLN A 96 -13.55 9.24 16.95
CA GLN A 96 -12.63 10.00 17.79
C GLN A 96 -12.71 11.52 17.58
N ALA A 97 -13.78 11.99 16.91
CA ALA A 97 -14.11 13.40 16.72
C ALA A 97 -15.32 13.81 17.57
#